data_AF-A0A1Y1YCQ9-F1
#
_entry.id   AF-A0A1Y1YCQ9-F1
#
_cell.length_a   1.000
_cell.length_b   1.000
_cell.length_c   1.000
_cell.angle_alpha   90.00
_cell.angle_beta   90.00
_cell.angle_gamma   90.00
#
_symmetry.space_group_name_H-M   'P 1'
#
loop_
_entity.id
_entity.type
_entity.pdbx_description
1 polymer ?
#
loop_
_entity_poly.entity_id
_entity_poly.type
_entity_poly.pdbx_seq_one_letter_code
_entity_poly.pdbx_strand_id
1 'polypeptide(L)'
;MMSSLLQAVVVSILEFIVYILHERQLKLYKAEEVLPNDKALSVYYILFIISQIFQLILCLDATYNKNTIQVIALAVFNFLSLGYSIIQHIQAQNIINSAEFKQNWIGSYSNTSRNLEFAIIALMLLFSLSFAYQAYQLYQEYGWSIYKKIGADLRMRSMYKVYQILLMLLKVDVFFLLGFSIQYLVLVITESSMSELIVHVTVSLGGTVSMMILSFWALRAENRLGIISFMLACLMTIGYLVYKLVIMYTVEGYRVRDSPKEICKNPPNNPFPPECDRFAGSRYFLTFFVVVCLLLLFATIVETYKALRNFGQGLKQHINRTAVNWNGAVNLESPEAQKRWSID
;
A
#
# COMPACT_ATOMS: atom_id res chain seq x y z
N MET A 1 -10.33 -17.56 2.09
CA MET A 1 -9.50 -18.01 0.94
C MET A 1 -10.25 -17.98 -0.39
N MET A 2 -11.33 -18.77 -0.59
CA MET A 2 -12.03 -18.82 -1.89
C MET A 2 -12.56 -17.44 -2.34
N SER A 3 -13.14 -16.67 -1.42
CA SER A 3 -13.59 -15.28 -1.69
C SER A 3 -12.45 -14.36 -2.14
N SER A 4 -11.25 -14.53 -1.59
CA SER A 4 -10.07 -13.72 -1.96
C SER A 4 -9.54 -14.10 -3.33
N LEU A 5 -9.56 -15.39 -3.66
CA LEU A 5 -9.13 -15.87 -4.97
C LEU A 5 -10.11 -15.42 -6.06
N LEU A 6 -11.41 -15.52 -5.80
CA LEU A 6 -12.44 -15.03 -6.70
C LEU A 6 -12.30 -13.51 -6.93
N GLN A 7 -12.14 -12.73 -5.85
CA GLN A 7 -11.89 -11.29 -5.95
C GLN A 7 -10.66 -11.01 -6.82
N ALA A 8 -9.52 -11.64 -6.51
CA ALA A 8 -8.28 -11.38 -7.21
C ALA A 8 -8.37 -11.68 -8.71
N VAL A 9 -9.03 -12.78 -9.10
CA VAL A 9 -9.21 -13.14 -10.51
C VAL A 9 -10.19 -12.20 -11.21
N VAL A 10 -11.40 -12.01 -10.67
CA VAL A 10 -12.44 -11.22 -11.33
C VAL A 10 -12.05 -9.76 -11.44
N VAL A 11 -11.54 -9.16 -10.35
CA VAL A 11 -11.13 -7.76 -10.33
C VAL A 11 -9.94 -7.54 -11.27
N SER A 12 -8.93 -8.42 -11.26
CA SER A 12 -7.78 -8.25 -12.16
C SER A 12 -8.15 -8.38 -13.65
N ILE A 13 -9.09 -9.25 -13.99
CA ILE A 13 -9.58 -9.38 -15.38
C ILE A 13 -10.31 -8.11 -15.81
N LEU A 14 -11.24 -7.62 -14.97
CA LEU A 14 -11.97 -6.39 -15.26
C LEU A 14 -11.02 -5.20 -15.37
N GLU A 15 -10.05 -5.10 -14.47
CA GLU A 15 -9.03 -4.06 -14.45
C GLU A 15 -8.19 -4.06 -15.73
N PHE A 16 -7.78 -5.24 -16.18
CA PHE A 16 -7.03 -5.40 -17.43
C PHE A 16 -7.86 -5.02 -18.67
N ILE A 17 -9.16 -5.33 -18.68
CA ILE A 17 -10.07 -4.92 -19.75
C ILE A 17 -10.21 -3.39 -19.77
N VAL A 18 -10.44 -2.76 -18.61
CA VAL A 18 -10.53 -1.30 -18.50
C VAL A 18 -9.21 -0.65 -18.94
N TYR A 19 -8.06 -1.19 -18.52
CA TYR A 19 -6.75 -0.74 -18.96
C TYR A 19 -6.62 -0.74 -20.50
N ILE A 20 -7.01 -1.83 -21.18
CA ILE A 20 -6.96 -1.91 -22.65
C ILE A 20 -7.88 -0.87 -23.30
N LEU A 21 -9.08 -0.69 -22.76
CA LEU A 21 -10.03 0.31 -23.27
C LEU A 21 -9.45 1.72 -23.12
N HIS A 22 -8.88 2.02 -21.96
CA HIS A 22 -8.28 3.32 -21.67
C HIS A 22 -7.02 3.57 -22.51
N GLU A 23 -6.17 2.57 -22.72
CA GLU A 23 -5.00 2.68 -23.61
C GLU A 23 -5.42 2.98 -25.06
N ARG A 24 -6.51 2.36 -25.54
CA ARG A 24 -7.07 2.66 -26.86
C ARG A 24 -7.60 4.10 -26.93
N GLN A 25 -8.26 4.59 -25.89
CA GLN A 25 -8.72 5.98 -25.81
C GLN A 25 -7.55 6.97 -25.85
N LEU A 26 -6.51 6.72 -25.06
CA LEU A 26 -5.31 7.57 -25.02
C LEU A 26 -4.56 7.59 -26.36
N LYS A 27 -4.49 6.45 -27.07
CA LYS A 27 -3.86 6.39 -28.41
C LYS A 27 -4.60 7.23 -29.44
N LEU A 28 -5.93 7.27 -29.38
CA LEU A 28 -6.73 8.11 -30.26
C LEU A 28 -6.51 9.60 -29.93
N TYR A 29 -6.40 9.95 -28.66
CA TYR A 29 -6.15 11.33 -28.23
C TYR A 29 -4.74 11.85 -28.57
N LYS A 30 -3.71 11.02 -28.36
CA LYS A 30 -2.30 11.36 -28.65
C LYS A 30 -2.00 11.65 -30.11
N ALA A 31 -2.85 11.18 -31.02
CA ALA A 31 -2.72 11.54 -32.43
C ALA A 31 -2.97 13.04 -32.66
N GLU A 32 -3.60 13.73 -31.70
CA GLU A 32 -4.10 15.10 -31.83
C GLU A 32 -3.40 16.06 -30.84
N GLU A 33 -2.97 15.62 -29.64
CA GLU A 33 -2.31 16.50 -28.65
C GLU A 33 -1.34 15.79 -27.67
N VAL A 34 -0.39 16.53 -27.08
CA VAL A 34 0.54 16.03 -26.05
C VAL A 34 -0.15 16.04 -24.68
N LEU A 35 -0.74 14.92 -24.29
CA LEU A 35 -1.42 14.78 -23.00
C LEU A 35 -0.39 14.82 -21.84
N PRO A 36 -0.56 15.70 -20.84
CA PRO A 36 0.25 15.64 -19.63
C PRO A 36 -0.02 14.33 -18.90
N ASN A 37 1.03 13.54 -18.70
CA ASN A 37 1.05 12.44 -17.75
C ASN A 37 0.20 11.19 -18.10
N ASP A 38 0.22 10.79 -19.37
CA ASP A 38 -0.36 9.56 -19.89
C ASP A 38 0.17 8.28 -19.21
N LYS A 39 1.45 8.27 -18.82
CA LYS A 39 2.11 7.07 -18.27
C LYS A 39 1.71 6.74 -16.84
N ALA A 40 1.29 7.73 -16.03
CA ALA A 40 0.94 7.47 -14.64
C ALA A 40 -0.32 6.62 -14.51
N LEU A 41 -1.29 6.80 -15.42
CA LEU A 41 -2.53 6.05 -15.38
C LEU A 41 -2.30 4.55 -15.59
N SER A 42 -1.43 4.18 -16.54
CA SER A 42 -1.03 2.77 -16.73
C SER A 42 -0.45 2.15 -15.45
N VAL A 43 0.32 2.92 -14.70
CA VAL A 43 0.90 2.47 -13.42
C VAL A 43 -0.18 2.24 -12.37
N TYR A 44 -1.25 3.04 -12.35
CA TYR A 44 -2.35 2.84 -11.42
C TYR A 44 -3.12 1.55 -11.66
N TYR A 45 -3.43 1.22 -12.91
CA TYR A 45 -4.07 -0.06 -13.24
C TYR A 45 -3.17 -1.25 -12.85
N ILE A 46 -1.87 -1.18 -13.18
CA ILE A 46 -0.90 -2.24 -12.84
C ILE A 46 -0.78 -2.40 -11.32
N LEU A 47 -0.68 -1.30 -10.57
CA LEU A 47 -0.58 -1.34 -9.10
C LEU A 47 -1.84 -1.90 -8.46
N PHE A 48 -3.02 -1.65 -9.03
CA PHE A 48 -4.25 -2.24 -8.51
C PHE A 48 -4.27 -3.76 -8.69
N ILE A 49 -3.83 -4.27 -9.84
CA ILE A 49 -3.66 -5.72 -10.07
C ILE A 49 -2.65 -6.31 -9.08
N ILE A 50 -1.50 -5.66 -8.89
CA ILE A 50 -0.49 -6.09 -7.90
C ILE A 50 -1.09 -6.09 -6.49
N SER A 51 -1.93 -5.10 -6.15
CA SER A 51 -2.66 -5.05 -4.87
C SER A 51 -3.55 -6.27 -4.66
N GLN A 52 -4.28 -6.70 -5.69
CA GLN A 52 -5.15 -7.89 -5.59
C GLN A 52 -4.34 -9.16 -5.36
N ILE A 53 -3.20 -9.31 -6.04
CA ILE A 53 -2.29 -10.44 -5.85
C ILE A 53 -1.68 -10.40 -4.44
N PHE A 54 -1.24 -9.23 -3.99
CA PHE A 54 -0.69 -9.04 -2.65
C PHE A 54 -1.72 -9.38 -1.56
N GLN A 55 -2.97 -8.95 -1.72
CA GLN A 55 -4.07 -9.32 -0.82
C GLN A 55 -4.28 -10.84 -0.78
N LEU A 56 -4.23 -11.52 -1.92
CA LEU A 56 -4.34 -12.98 -1.97
C LEU A 56 -3.18 -13.66 -1.23
N ILE A 57 -1.94 -13.20 -1.41
CA ILE A 57 -0.77 -13.71 -0.68
C ILE A 57 -0.93 -13.53 0.83
N LEU A 58 -1.39 -12.35 1.28
CA LEU A 58 -1.67 -12.12 2.70
C LEU A 58 -2.81 -13.00 3.22
N CYS A 59 -3.84 -13.26 2.41
CA CYS A 59 -4.93 -14.16 2.77
C CYS A 59 -4.44 -15.61 2.98
N LEU A 60 -3.54 -16.07 2.10
CA LEU A 60 -2.91 -17.38 2.22
C LEU A 60 -2.05 -17.47 3.48
N ASP A 61 -1.19 -16.48 3.74
CA ASP A 61 -0.38 -16.41 4.95
C ASP A 61 -1.25 -16.38 6.22
N ALA A 62 -2.33 -15.58 6.22
CA ALA A 62 -3.29 -15.48 7.32
C ALA A 62 -3.98 -16.80 7.64
N THR A 63 -4.40 -17.53 6.60
CA THR A 63 -5.11 -18.81 6.73
C THR A 63 -4.15 -19.92 7.17
N TYR A 64 -2.96 -19.99 6.57
CA TYR A 64 -1.94 -20.99 6.88
C TYR A 64 -1.47 -20.85 8.33
N ASN A 65 -1.18 -19.63 8.77
CA ASN A 65 -0.68 -19.36 10.12
C ASN A 65 -1.79 -19.27 11.19
N LYS A 66 -3.07 -19.36 10.80
CA LYS A 66 -4.25 -19.19 11.68
C LYS A 66 -4.15 -17.92 12.55
N ASN A 67 -3.75 -16.82 11.92
CA ASN A 67 -3.41 -15.59 12.63
C ASN A 67 -4.52 -14.53 12.51
N THR A 68 -5.21 -14.28 13.63
CA THR A 68 -6.31 -13.29 13.74
C THR A 68 -5.91 -11.89 13.29
N ILE A 69 -4.69 -11.46 13.64
CA ILE A 69 -4.24 -10.09 13.40
C ILE A 69 -4.08 -9.85 11.90
N GLN A 70 -3.61 -10.87 11.16
CA GLN A 70 -3.49 -10.76 9.71
C GLN A 70 -4.86 -10.72 9.03
N VAL A 71 -5.84 -11.46 9.54
CA VAL A 71 -7.22 -11.44 9.03
C VAL A 71 -7.87 -10.07 9.21
N ILE A 72 -7.68 -9.42 10.36
CA ILE A 72 -8.19 -8.05 10.59
C ILE A 72 -7.50 -7.07 9.63
N ALA A 73 -6.17 -7.14 9.51
CA ALA A 73 -5.41 -6.29 8.60
C ALA A 73 -5.85 -6.49 7.14
N LEU A 74 -6.16 -7.73 6.73
CA LEU A 74 -6.68 -8.06 5.41
C LEU A 74 -8.05 -7.42 5.14
N ALA A 75 -8.94 -7.38 6.14
CA ALA A 75 -10.22 -6.69 6.01
C ALA A 75 -10.04 -5.18 5.83
N VAL A 76 -9.16 -4.55 6.62
CA VAL A 76 -8.82 -3.12 6.47
C VAL A 76 -8.20 -2.84 5.10
N PHE A 77 -7.29 -3.71 4.63
CA PHE A 77 -6.67 -3.60 3.30
C PHE A 77 -7.71 -3.67 2.16
N ASN A 78 -8.75 -4.49 2.30
CA ASN A 78 -9.81 -4.56 1.30
C ASN A 78 -10.63 -3.25 1.24
N PHE A 79 -10.93 -2.64 2.39
CA PHE A 79 -11.55 -1.30 2.42
C PHE A 79 -10.65 -0.20 1.85
N LEU A 80 -9.33 -0.27 2.08
CA LEU A 80 -8.38 0.64 1.44
C LEU A 80 -8.38 0.45 -0.09
N SER A 81 -8.49 -0.80 -0.56
CA SER A 81 -8.60 -1.11 -2.00
C SER A 81 -9.92 -0.64 -2.62
N LEU A 82 -11.02 -0.61 -1.85
CA LEU A 82 -12.26 0.07 -2.27
C LEU A 82 -12.06 1.59 -2.40
N GLY A 83 -11.36 2.21 -1.45
CA GLY A 83 -11.00 3.64 -1.55
C GLY A 83 -10.14 3.92 -2.79
N TYR A 84 -9.20 3.03 -3.09
CA TYR A 84 -8.37 3.09 -4.29
C TYR A 84 -9.21 3.11 -5.57
N SER A 85 -10.18 2.21 -5.73
CA SER A 85 -10.99 2.14 -6.96
C SER A 85 -11.88 3.38 -7.16
N ILE A 86 -12.35 4.01 -6.07
CA ILE A 86 -13.09 5.28 -6.13
C ILE A 86 -12.18 6.41 -6.63
N ILE A 87 -10.98 6.54 -6.05
CA ILE A 87 -10.01 7.58 -6.46
C ILE A 87 -9.58 7.36 -7.91
N GLN A 88 -9.42 6.09 -8.31
CA GLN A 88 -9.12 5.70 -9.67
C GLN A 88 -10.12 6.22 -10.68
N HIS A 89 -11.39 5.97 -10.39
CA HIS A 89 -12.47 6.45 -11.23
C HIS A 89 -12.45 7.98 -11.34
N ILE A 90 -12.33 8.70 -10.22
CA ILE A 90 -12.27 10.18 -10.23
C ILE A 90 -11.11 10.68 -11.10
N GLN A 91 -9.91 10.09 -10.95
CA GLN A 91 -8.74 10.51 -11.71
C GLN A 91 -8.88 10.20 -13.21
N ALA A 92 -9.36 9.00 -13.56
CA ALA A 92 -9.57 8.61 -14.95
C ALA A 92 -10.57 9.54 -15.66
N GLN A 93 -11.68 9.89 -14.99
CA GLN A 93 -12.68 10.80 -15.54
C GLN A 93 -12.15 12.24 -15.66
N ASN A 94 -11.36 12.71 -14.70
CA ASN A 94 -10.76 14.05 -14.78
C ASN A 94 -9.85 14.20 -16.01
N ILE A 95 -9.04 13.17 -16.31
CA ILE A 95 -8.15 13.16 -17.49
C ILE A 95 -8.96 13.14 -18.79
N ILE A 96 -10.01 12.31 -18.87
CA ILE A 96 -10.87 12.22 -20.06
C ILE A 96 -11.67 13.51 -20.28
N ASN A 97 -12.17 14.14 -19.22
CA ASN A 97 -12.99 15.35 -19.34
C ASN A 97 -12.16 16.60 -19.63
N SER A 98 -10.90 16.67 -19.18
CA SER A 98 -9.99 17.76 -19.56
C SER A 98 -9.58 17.75 -21.03
N ALA A 99 -9.73 16.59 -21.68
CA ALA A 99 -9.42 16.34 -23.07
C ALA A 99 -10.64 16.68 -23.97
N GLU A 100 -11.01 17.97 -24.04
CA GLU A 100 -12.16 18.43 -24.85
C GLU A 100 -11.89 18.33 -26.36
N PHE A 101 -12.18 17.16 -26.99
CA PHE A 101 -12.36 17.08 -28.45
C PHE A 101 -13.46 16.11 -28.93
N LYS A 102 -13.96 16.38 -30.14
CA LYS A 102 -15.29 16.06 -30.72
C LYS A 102 -15.64 14.56 -30.90
N GLN A 103 -16.64 14.13 -30.12
CA GLN A 103 -17.97 13.61 -30.50
C GLN A 103 -18.13 12.59 -31.68
N ASN A 104 -18.01 11.30 -31.36
CA ASN A 104 -19.06 10.25 -31.57
C ASN A 104 -18.47 8.84 -31.32
N TRP A 105 -17.24 8.58 -31.78
CA TRP A 105 -16.55 7.30 -31.54
C TRP A 105 -15.95 7.19 -30.13
N ILE A 106 -15.36 8.28 -29.63
CA ILE A 106 -14.79 8.36 -28.28
C ILE A 106 -15.87 8.20 -27.20
N GLY A 107 -17.09 8.67 -27.45
CA GLY A 107 -18.21 8.59 -26.51
C GLY A 107 -18.63 7.15 -26.18
N SER A 108 -18.58 6.24 -27.16
CA SER A 108 -18.95 4.83 -26.95
C SER A 108 -17.93 4.11 -26.05
N TYR A 109 -16.64 4.31 -26.30
CA TYR A 109 -15.57 3.77 -25.44
C TYR A 109 -15.59 4.42 -24.05
N SER A 110 -15.86 5.74 -23.99
CA SER A 110 -15.91 6.50 -22.73
C SER A 110 -17.02 5.99 -21.82
N ASN A 111 -18.22 5.80 -22.36
CA ASN A 111 -19.34 5.24 -21.60
C ASN A 111 -19.09 3.79 -21.18
N THR A 112 -18.49 2.98 -22.06
CA THR A 112 -18.20 1.57 -21.75
C THR A 112 -17.16 1.43 -20.63
N SER A 113 -16.05 2.18 -20.72
CA SER A 113 -15.01 2.21 -19.69
C SER A 113 -15.56 2.70 -18.35
N ARG A 114 -16.33 3.79 -18.37
CA ARG A 114 -16.99 4.36 -17.19
C ARG A 114 -17.92 3.36 -16.49
N ASN A 115 -18.74 2.63 -17.25
CA ASN A 115 -19.66 1.64 -16.70
C ASN A 115 -18.91 0.47 -16.04
N LEU A 116 -17.79 0.03 -16.63
CA LEU A 116 -16.95 -1.01 -16.05
C LEU A 116 -16.24 -0.54 -14.78
N GLU A 117 -15.76 0.70 -14.71
CA GLU A 117 -15.18 1.27 -13.49
C GLU A 117 -16.19 1.32 -12.35
N PHE A 118 -17.44 1.75 -12.62
CA PHE A 118 -18.52 1.67 -11.62
C PHE A 118 -18.82 0.23 -11.18
N ALA A 119 -18.79 -0.72 -12.12
CA ALA A 119 -18.96 -2.13 -11.79
C ALA A 119 -17.83 -2.64 -10.87
N ILE A 120 -16.59 -2.22 -11.10
CA ILE A 120 -15.44 -2.56 -10.23
C ILE A 120 -15.63 -1.97 -8.83
N ILE A 121 -16.09 -0.72 -8.70
CA ILE A 121 -16.37 -0.11 -7.38
C ILE A 121 -17.47 -0.89 -6.64
N ALA A 122 -18.59 -1.19 -7.33
CA ALA A 122 -19.68 -1.96 -6.74
C ALA A 122 -19.23 -3.36 -6.31
N LEU A 123 -18.41 -4.03 -7.14
CA LEU A 123 -17.85 -5.34 -6.84
C LEU A 123 -16.89 -5.30 -5.65
N MET A 124 -16.01 -4.29 -5.58
CA MET A 124 -15.10 -4.07 -4.45
C MET A 124 -15.86 -3.80 -3.15
N LEU A 125 -17.01 -3.10 -3.20
CA LEU A 125 -17.84 -2.87 -2.05
C LEU A 125 -18.44 -4.18 -1.52
N LEU A 126 -19.00 -5.00 -2.42
CA LEU A 126 -19.55 -6.32 -2.08
C LEU A 126 -18.48 -7.22 -1.47
N PHE A 127 -17.29 -7.28 -2.06
CA PHE A 127 -16.18 -8.04 -1.50
C PHE A 127 -15.72 -7.49 -0.16
N SER A 128 -15.62 -6.17 0.02
CA SER A 128 -15.21 -5.56 1.29
C SER A 128 -16.16 -5.92 2.43
N LEU A 129 -17.48 -5.88 2.19
CA LEU A 129 -18.48 -6.31 3.16
C LEU A 129 -18.40 -7.81 3.47
N SER A 130 -18.21 -8.65 2.44
CA SER A 130 -18.02 -10.09 2.60
C SER A 130 -16.77 -10.41 3.43
N PHE A 131 -15.66 -9.72 3.17
CA PHE A 131 -14.42 -9.86 3.94
C PHE A 131 -14.57 -9.38 5.38
N ALA A 132 -15.29 -8.29 5.63
CA ALA A 132 -15.57 -7.83 6.98
C ALA A 132 -16.35 -8.88 7.78
N TYR A 133 -17.38 -9.48 7.17
CA TYR A 133 -18.14 -10.57 7.78
C TYR A 133 -17.29 -11.81 8.05
N GLN A 134 -16.52 -12.27 7.05
CA GLN A 134 -15.61 -13.40 7.20
C GLN A 134 -14.55 -13.13 8.28
N ALA A 135 -13.99 -11.92 8.32
CA ALA A 135 -13.01 -11.53 9.33
C ALA A 135 -13.60 -11.56 10.74
N TYR A 136 -14.86 -11.13 10.92
CA TYR A 136 -15.56 -11.21 12.18
C TYR A 136 -15.74 -12.66 12.65
N GLN A 137 -16.17 -13.56 11.76
CA GLN A 137 -16.31 -14.99 12.10
C GLN A 137 -14.96 -15.62 12.46
N LEU A 138 -13.93 -15.41 11.64
CA LEU A 138 -12.59 -15.95 11.87
C LEU A 138 -11.96 -15.39 13.15
N TYR A 139 -12.23 -14.13 13.49
CA TYR A 139 -11.77 -13.53 14.73
C TYR A 139 -12.25 -14.30 15.97
N GLN A 140 -13.51 -14.72 15.98
CA GLN A 140 -14.06 -15.51 17.07
C GLN A 140 -13.38 -16.88 17.17
N GLU A 141 -13.32 -17.64 16.07
CA GLU A 141 -12.74 -18.99 16.06
C GLU A 141 -11.25 -19.01 16.41
N TYR A 142 -10.46 -18.14 15.77
CA TYR A 142 -9.03 -18.11 16.01
C TYR A 142 -8.71 -17.48 17.38
N GLY A 143 -9.55 -16.58 17.89
CA GLY A 143 -9.45 -16.04 19.25
C GLY A 143 -9.49 -17.12 20.31
N TRP A 144 -10.40 -18.09 20.18
CA TRP A 144 -10.46 -19.28 21.04
C TRP A 144 -9.24 -20.18 20.89
N SER A 145 -8.71 -20.35 19.67
CA SER A 145 -7.50 -21.16 19.43
C SER A 145 -6.25 -20.55 20.08
N ILE A 146 -6.11 -19.22 20.07
CA ILE A 146 -4.99 -18.51 20.69
C ILE A 146 -5.07 -18.61 22.23
N TYR A 147 -6.28 -18.50 22.79
CA TYR A 147 -6.50 -18.69 24.23
C TYR A 147 -6.03 -20.06 24.69
N LYS A 148 -6.40 -21.12 23.97
CA LYS A 148 -5.94 -22.47 24.27
C LYS A 148 -4.41 -22.59 24.18
N LYS A 149 -3.75 -22.02 23.15
CA LYS A 149 -2.30 -22.19 22.91
C LYS A 149 -1.37 -21.50 23.90
N ILE A 150 -1.66 -20.25 24.27
CA ILE A 150 -0.75 -19.43 25.10
C ILE A 150 -0.96 -19.72 26.59
N GLY A 151 -2.15 -20.16 26.98
CA GLY A 151 -2.53 -20.35 28.38
C GLY A 151 -3.04 -19.05 29.02
N ALA A 152 -3.16 -19.05 30.35
CA ALA A 152 -3.76 -17.94 31.12
C ALA A 152 -2.83 -16.74 31.34
N ASP A 153 -1.56 -16.79 30.90
CA ASP A 153 -0.63 -15.67 31.06
C ASP A 153 -0.98 -14.51 30.11
N LEU A 154 -1.64 -13.50 30.68
CA LEU A 154 -2.08 -12.29 29.99
C LEU A 154 -0.90 -11.45 29.46
N ARG A 155 0.24 -11.46 30.15
CA ARG A 155 1.41 -10.65 29.80
C ARG A 155 2.05 -11.19 28.54
N MET A 156 2.28 -12.50 28.48
CA MET A 156 2.84 -13.17 27.31
C MET A 156 1.96 -12.99 26.07
N ARG A 157 0.63 -13.08 26.24
CA ARG A 157 -0.33 -12.84 25.16
C ARG A 157 -0.28 -11.40 24.65
N SER A 158 -0.12 -10.42 25.53
CA SER A 158 0.01 -9.01 25.15
C SER A 158 1.28 -8.76 24.33
N MET A 159 2.42 -9.29 24.78
CA MET A 159 3.70 -9.18 24.06
C MET A 159 3.64 -9.82 22.67
N TYR A 160 3.06 -11.02 22.57
CA TYR A 160 2.89 -11.70 21.29
C TYR A 160 1.98 -10.93 20.32
N LYS A 161 0.89 -10.32 20.82
CA LYS A 161 0.02 -9.47 19.99
C LYS A 161 0.77 -8.28 19.40
N VAL A 162 1.55 -7.56 20.22
CA VAL A 162 2.37 -6.42 19.75
C VAL A 162 3.35 -6.87 18.65
N TYR A 163 4.03 -7.99 18.86
CA TYR A 163 4.95 -8.56 17.85
C TYR A 163 4.24 -8.88 16.53
N GLN A 164 3.08 -9.53 16.58
CA GLN A 164 2.30 -9.88 15.39
C GLN A 164 1.70 -8.65 14.67
N ILE A 165 1.23 -7.66 15.42
CA ILE A 165 0.74 -6.40 14.85
C ILE A 165 1.89 -5.69 14.13
N LEU A 166 3.06 -5.60 14.75
CA LEU A 166 4.23 -4.95 14.16
C LEU A 166 4.67 -5.65 12.86
N LEU A 167 4.77 -6.98 12.85
CA LEU A 167 5.09 -7.73 11.63
C LEU A 167 4.06 -7.52 10.52
N MET A 168 2.78 -7.39 10.86
CA MET A 168 1.74 -7.13 9.87
C MET A 168 1.79 -5.71 9.33
N LEU A 169 2.00 -4.71 10.19
CA LEU A 169 2.20 -3.32 9.77
C LEU A 169 3.38 -3.23 8.81
N LEU A 170 4.52 -3.87 9.12
CA LEU A 170 5.68 -3.88 8.24
C LEU A 170 5.40 -4.49 6.85
N LYS A 171 4.62 -5.57 6.76
CA LYS A 171 4.25 -6.15 5.44
C LYS A 171 3.41 -5.17 4.62
N VAL A 172 2.48 -4.46 5.25
CA VAL A 172 1.60 -3.50 4.59
C VAL A 172 2.36 -2.20 4.26
N ASP A 173 3.24 -1.73 5.15
CA ASP A 173 4.11 -0.58 4.95
C ASP A 173 4.96 -0.73 3.68
N VAL A 174 5.59 -1.90 3.50
CA VAL A 174 6.42 -2.16 2.32
C VAL A 174 5.62 -2.03 1.03
N PHE A 175 4.38 -2.54 1.00
CA PHE A 175 3.52 -2.42 -0.16
C PHE A 175 3.19 -0.95 -0.48
N PHE A 176 2.74 -0.18 0.51
CA PHE A 176 2.36 1.23 0.28
C PHE A 176 3.55 2.14 0.01
N LEU A 177 4.67 1.95 0.71
CA LEU A 177 5.88 2.76 0.49
C LEU A 177 6.53 2.46 -0.87
N LEU A 178 6.59 1.19 -1.29
CA LEU A 178 7.06 0.85 -2.64
C LEU A 178 6.07 1.31 -3.71
N GLY A 179 4.76 1.17 -3.47
CA GLY A 179 3.73 1.67 -4.38
C GLY A 179 3.85 3.17 -4.61
N PHE A 180 3.96 3.96 -3.54
CA PHE A 180 4.23 5.40 -3.63
C PHE A 180 5.52 5.69 -4.40
N SER A 181 6.61 4.96 -4.10
CA SER A 181 7.90 5.16 -4.75
C SER A 181 7.82 4.93 -6.26
N ILE A 182 7.18 3.84 -6.70
CA ILE A 182 7.03 3.51 -8.13
C ILE A 182 6.17 4.58 -8.84
N GLN A 183 5.05 4.98 -8.23
CA GLN A 183 4.17 6.02 -8.80
C GLN A 183 4.90 7.36 -8.95
N TYR A 184 5.61 7.79 -7.92
CA TYR A 184 6.38 9.03 -7.95
C TYR A 184 7.49 8.95 -9.00
N LEU A 185 8.21 7.83 -9.06
CA LEU A 185 9.33 7.63 -9.99
C LEU A 185 8.91 7.75 -11.46
N VAL A 186 7.75 7.22 -11.85
CA VAL A 186 7.24 7.32 -13.23
C VAL A 186 7.03 8.78 -13.65
N LEU A 187 6.57 9.63 -12.74
CA LEU A 187 6.45 11.06 -12.98
C LEU A 187 7.81 11.75 -13.08
N VAL A 188 8.78 11.30 -12.29
CA VAL A 188 10.10 11.93 -12.13
C VAL A 188 11.02 11.64 -13.29
N ILE A 189 10.96 10.45 -13.87
CA ILE A 189 11.88 10.01 -14.94
C ILE A 189 11.92 11.00 -16.10
N THR A 190 10.78 11.55 -16.51
CA THR A 190 10.69 12.31 -17.76
C THR A 190 11.16 13.76 -17.62
N GLU A 191 11.07 14.35 -16.42
CA GLU A 191 11.20 15.80 -16.24
C GLU A 191 12.24 16.24 -15.20
N SER A 192 12.77 15.31 -14.41
CA SER A 192 13.62 15.66 -13.27
C SER A 192 15.12 15.60 -13.56
N SER A 193 15.88 16.22 -12.66
CA SER A 193 17.33 16.09 -12.61
C SER A 193 17.78 14.68 -12.22
N MET A 194 18.86 14.18 -12.82
CA MET A 194 19.48 12.91 -12.44
C MET A 194 19.74 12.80 -10.93
N SER A 195 20.10 13.92 -10.28
CA SER A 195 20.27 14.00 -8.83
C SER A 195 18.99 13.73 -8.03
N GLU A 196 17.84 14.27 -8.47
CA GLU A 196 16.57 14.02 -7.77
C GLU A 196 16.15 12.56 -7.90
N LEU A 197 16.33 11.99 -9.09
CA LEU A 197 16.03 10.58 -9.35
C LEU A 197 16.90 9.67 -8.48
N ILE A 198 18.22 9.89 -8.44
CA ILE A 198 19.15 9.10 -7.61
C ILE A 198 18.74 9.20 -6.14
N VAL A 199 18.47 10.40 -5.63
CA VAL A 199 18.05 10.59 -4.23
C VAL A 199 16.75 9.85 -3.95
N HIS A 200 15.73 9.93 -4.82
CA HIS A 200 14.46 9.23 -4.61
C HIS A 200 14.64 7.70 -4.62
N VAL A 201 15.38 7.16 -5.59
CA VAL A 201 15.63 5.71 -5.67
C VAL A 201 16.38 5.22 -4.44
N THR A 202 17.45 5.89 -4.04
CA THR A 202 18.26 5.49 -2.88
C THR A 202 17.49 5.61 -1.57
N VAL A 203 16.82 6.75 -1.32
CA VAL A 203 16.14 6.99 -0.05
C VAL A 203 14.84 6.20 0.06
N SER A 204 14.05 6.14 -1.01
CA SER A 204 12.70 5.55 -0.97
C SER A 204 12.74 4.04 -1.22
N LEU A 205 13.26 3.58 -2.37
CA LEU A 205 13.33 2.14 -2.66
C LEU A 205 14.42 1.44 -1.83
N GLY A 206 15.61 2.03 -1.74
CA GLY A 206 16.70 1.46 -0.94
C GLY A 206 16.35 1.48 0.55
N GLY A 207 15.91 2.64 1.05
CA GLY A 207 15.55 2.82 2.45
C GLY A 207 14.46 1.86 2.92
N THR A 208 13.39 1.67 2.15
CA THR A 208 12.29 0.75 2.52
C THR A 208 12.76 -0.69 2.70
N VAL A 209 13.56 -1.21 1.78
CA VAL A 209 14.11 -2.57 1.86
C VAL A 209 15.07 -2.70 3.05
N SER A 210 16.00 -1.74 3.21
CA SER A 210 16.95 -1.74 4.33
C SER A 210 16.23 -1.69 5.68
N MET A 211 15.17 -0.89 5.77
CA MET A 211 14.38 -0.70 6.97
C MET A 211 13.60 -1.98 7.35
N MET A 212 13.05 -2.70 6.38
CA MET A 212 12.40 -3.99 6.61
C MET A 212 13.38 -5.03 7.16
N ILE A 213 14.58 -5.13 6.57
CA ILE A 213 15.62 -6.08 7.01
C ILE A 213 16.09 -5.74 8.43
N LEU A 214 16.36 -4.45 8.68
CA LEU A 214 16.79 -3.95 9.98
C LEU A 214 15.75 -4.27 11.06
N SER A 215 14.46 -4.01 10.78
CA SER A 215 13.37 -4.27 11.72
C SER A 215 13.26 -5.75 12.08
N PHE A 216 13.23 -6.63 11.07
CA PHE A 216 13.11 -8.07 11.30
C PHE A 216 14.28 -8.61 12.12
N TRP A 217 15.51 -8.19 11.78
CA TRP A 217 16.70 -8.56 12.53
C TRP A 217 16.68 -8.02 13.96
N ALA A 218 16.37 -6.73 14.15
CA ALA A 218 16.37 -6.08 15.45
C ALA A 218 15.33 -6.66 16.41
N LEU A 219 14.13 -6.99 15.90
CA LEU A 219 13.08 -7.65 16.68
C LEU A 219 13.49 -9.05 17.11
N ARG A 220 14.08 -9.84 16.21
CA ARG A 220 14.50 -11.22 16.53
C ARG A 220 15.71 -11.26 17.48
N ALA A 221 16.63 -10.34 17.30
CA ALA A 221 17.81 -10.24 18.16
C ALA A 221 17.47 -9.71 19.58
N GLU A 222 16.32 -9.04 19.76
CA GLU A 222 16.02 -8.14 20.89
C GLU A 222 17.11 -7.06 21.06
N ASN A 223 17.66 -6.56 19.94
CA ASN A 223 18.70 -5.54 19.97
C ASN A 223 18.08 -4.15 20.14
N ARG A 224 18.26 -3.55 21.32
CA ARG A 224 17.75 -2.20 21.64
C ARG A 224 18.25 -1.15 20.66
N LEU A 225 19.53 -1.19 20.29
CA LEU A 225 20.11 -0.21 19.36
C LEU A 225 19.50 -0.35 17.96
N GLY A 226 19.26 -1.58 17.49
CA GLY A 226 18.63 -1.84 16.19
C GLY A 226 17.17 -1.36 16.13
N ILE A 227 16.41 -1.45 17.22
CA ILE A 227 15.04 -0.92 17.27
C ILE A 227 15.02 0.60 17.36
N ILE A 228 15.95 1.20 18.11
CA ILE A 228 16.07 2.67 18.17
C ILE A 228 16.45 3.21 16.78
N SER A 229 17.40 2.58 16.07
CA SER A 229 17.75 3.00 14.71
C SER A 229 16.61 2.81 13.72
N PHE A 230 15.83 1.72 13.83
CA PHE A 230 14.61 1.52 13.03
C PHE A 230 13.56 2.61 13.31
N MET A 231 13.34 2.97 14.58
CA MET A 231 12.39 4.03 14.95
C MET A 231 12.83 5.40 14.42
N LEU A 232 14.12 5.73 14.48
CA LEU A 232 14.67 6.94 13.86
C LEU A 232 14.49 6.92 12.33
N ALA A 233 14.69 5.77 11.69
CA ALA A 233 14.42 5.62 10.27
C ALA A 233 12.94 5.85 9.95
N CYS A 234 11.98 5.40 10.79
CA CYS A 234 10.56 5.70 10.59
C CYS A 234 10.30 7.20 10.59
N LEU A 235 10.88 7.93 11.54
CA LEU A 235 10.74 9.38 11.64
C LEU A 235 11.34 10.09 10.43
N MET A 236 12.49 9.63 9.93
CA MET A 236 13.10 10.15 8.70
C MET A 236 12.22 9.89 7.48
N THR A 237 11.62 8.70 7.35
CA THR A 237 10.68 8.37 6.27
C THR A 237 9.42 9.25 6.34
N ILE A 238 8.88 9.50 7.53
CA ILE A 238 7.76 10.45 7.71
C ILE A 238 8.17 11.84 7.22
N GLY A 239 9.33 12.35 7.63
CA GLY A 239 9.85 13.64 7.17
C GLY A 239 10.00 13.72 5.65
N TYR A 240 10.50 12.65 5.03
CA TYR A 240 10.63 12.54 3.57
C TYR A 240 9.28 12.56 2.85
N LEU A 241 8.29 11.81 3.34
CA LEU A 241 6.94 11.78 2.78
C LEU A 241 6.23 13.13 2.92
N VAL A 242 6.38 13.81 4.06
CA VAL A 242 5.85 15.17 4.28
C VAL A 242 6.50 16.16 3.31
N TYR A 243 7.82 16.11 3.14
CA TYR A 243 8.53 16.94 2.16
C TYR A 243 8.00 16.72 0.74
N LYS A 244 7.80 15.46 0.32
CA LYS A 244 7.24 15.15 -1.00
C LYS A 244 5.77 15.58 -1.14
N LEU A 245 4.98 15.50 -0.07
CA LEU A 245 3.62 16.03 -0.06
C LEU A 245 3.63 17.54 -0.25
N VAL A 246 4.47 18.29 0.47
CA VAL A 246 4.57 19.75 0.31
C VAL A 246 5.00 20.14 -1.10
N ILE A 247 5.99 19.45 -1.70
CA ILE A 247 6.40 19.71 -3.09
C ILE A 247 5.24 19.51 -4.08
N MET A 248 4.39 18.52 -3.87
CA MET A 248 3.26 18.22 -4.76
C MET A 248 2.20 19.33 -4.80
N TYR A 249 2.12 20.15 -3.73
CA TYR A 249 1.16 21.24 -3.56
C TYR A 249 1.79 22.64 -3.67
N THR A 250 3.11 22.75 -3.84
CA THR A 250 3.81 24.04 -3.94
C THR A 250 4.41 24.26 -5.32
N VAL A 251 4.72 25.53 -5.62
CA VAL A 251 5.27 25.99 -6.90
C VAL A 251 6.63 25.35 -7.23
N GLU A 252 7.35 24.79 -6.26
CA GLU A 252 8.61 24.07 -6.51
C GLU A 252 8.45 22.74 -7.26
N GLY A 253 7.23 22.17 -7.29
CA GLY A 253 6.89 21.04 -8.16
C GLY A 253 6.89 21.36 -9.66
N TYR A 254 6.92 22.64 -10.03
CA TYR A 254 6.76 23.17 -11.39
C TYR A 254 8.10 23.53 -12.06
N ARG A 255 9.13 22.67 -11.93
CA ARG A 255 10.46 22.95 -12.49
C ARG A 255 10.59 22.52 -13.95
N VAL A 256 10.33 23.45 -14.87
CA VAL A 256 10.60 23.32 -16.32
C VAL A 256 12.11 23.30 -16.55
N ARG A 257 12.66 22.18 -17.05
CA ARG A 257 14.09 22.09 -17.40
C ARG A 257 14.39 22.61 -18.80
N ASP A 258 13.51 22.47 -19.79
CA ASP A 258 13.78 22.96 -21.15
C ASP A 258 12.47 23.22 -21.94
N SER A 259 11.90 24.44 -21.91
CA SER A 259 11.03 25.04 -22.96
C SER A 259 10.64 26.50 -22.61
N PRO A 260 10.25 27.34 -23.59
CA PRO A 260 10.55 28.77 -23.60
C PRO A 260 9.67 29.64 -22.66
N LYS A 261 10.36 30.56 -21.96
CA LYS A 261 9.95 31.91 -21.53
C LYS A 261 8.63 32.11 -20.75
N GLU A 262 8.82 32.48 -19.48
CA GLU A 262 7.99 33.42 -18.69
C GLU A 262 6.58 33.03 -18.23
N ILE A 263 5.81 32.23 -18.98
CA ILE A 263 4.39 31.94 -18.67
C ILE A 263 4.21 31.13 -17.38
N CYS A 264 5.03 30.09 -17.16
CA CYS A 264 4.99 29.31 -15.91
C CYS A 264 5.68 30.02 -14.72
N LYS A 265 6.36 31.16 -14.95
CA LYS A 265 7.09 31.91 -13.91
C LYS A 265 6.25 33.05 -13.32
N ASN A 266 5.42 33.71 -14.13
CA ASN A 266 4.49 34.77 -13.72
C ASN A 266 3.17 34.65 -14.52
N PRO A 267 2.14 33.99 -14.00
CA PRO A 267 0.82 33.99 -14.64
C PRO A 267 0.24 35.42 -14.62
N PRO A 268 -0.17 36.01 -15.75
CA PRO A 268 -0.70 37.37 -15.78
C PRO A 268 -2.04 37.51 -15.05
N ASN A 269 -2.75 36.40 -14.80
CA ASN A 269 -3.98 36.33 -14.01
C ASN A 269 -4.00 35.01 -13.21
N ASN A 270 -4.44 35.05 -11.94
CA ASN A 270 -4.67 33.84 -11.14
C ASN A 270 -5.94 33.10 -11.63
N PRO A 271 -5.93 31.75 -11.74
CA PRO A 271 -4.88 30.81 -11.34
C PRO A 271 -4.07 30.24 -12.54
N PHE A 272 -2.92 29.65 -12.21
CA PHE A 272 -1.91 29.05 -13.11
C PHE A 272 -2.48 28.26 -14.30
N PRO A 273 -1.86 28.33 -15.50
CA PRO A 273 -2.24 27.47 -16.62
C PRO A 273 -1.99 25.99 -16.27
N PRO A 274 -2.96 25.09 -16.52
CA PRO A 274 -2.90 23.67 -16.15
C PRO A 274 -1.75 22.90 -16.82
N GLU A 275 -1.19 23.44 -17.90
CA GLU A 275 -0.09 22.86 -18.67
C GLU A 275 1.24 22.80 -17.92
N CYS A 276 1.45 23.61 -16.88
CA CYS A 276 2.70 23.61 -16.10
C CYS A 276 2.65 22.62 -14.91
N ASP A 277 1.48 22.04 -14.57
CA ASP A 277 1.30 21.20 -13.38
C ASP A 277 1.56 19.70 -13.64
N ARG A 278 2.80 19.29 -13.40
CA ARG A 278 3.25 17.89 -13.51
C ARG A 278 2.42 16.90 -12.67
N PHE A 279 1.80 17.35 -11.58
CA PHE A 279 1.04 16.49 -10.68
C PHE A 279 -0.48 16.54 -10.93
N ALA A 280 -1.00 17.38 -11.82
CA ALA A 280 -2.44 17.53 -12.04
C ALA A 280 -3.15 16.19 -12.32
N GLY A 281 -2.52 15.32 -13.12
CA GLY A 281 -3.04 13.97 -13.45
C GLY A 281 -2.84 12.89 -12.38
N SER A 282 -2.17 13.18 -11.28
CA SER A 282 -1.72 12.19 -10.30
C SER A 282 -1.88 12.60 -8.83
N ARG A 283 -2.23 13.86 -8.56
CA ARG A 283 -2.22 14.47 -7.23
C ARG A 283 -3.14 13.74 -6.25
N TYR A 284 -4.36 13.40 -6.66
CA TYR A 284 -5.31 12.70 -5.79
C TYR A 284 -4.78 11.33 -5.35
N PHE A 285 -4.25 10.56 -6.30
CA PHE A 285 -3.68 9.24 -6.02
C PHE A 285 -2.44 9.28 -5.14
N LEU A 286 -1.48 10.14 -5.48
CA LEU A 286 -0.25 10.25 -4.69
C LEU A 286 -0.55 10.74 -3.27
N THR A 287 -1.48 11.69 -3.13
CA THR A 287 -1.89 12.18 -1.81
C THR A 287 -2.51 11.06 -0.99
N PHE A 288 -3.39 10.24 -1.58
CA PHE A 288 -3.96 9.08 -0.91
C PHE A 288 -2.88 8.11 -0.40
N PHE A 289 -1.91 7.76 -1.25
CA PHE A 289 -0.80 6.89 -0.84
C PHE A 289 0.01 7.49 0.30
N VAL A 290 0.37 8.77 0.21
CA VAL A 290 1.15 9.44 1.25
C VAL A 290 0.38 9.48 2.57
N VAL A 291 -0.91 9.83 2.56
CA VAL A 291 -1.73 9.87 3.77
C VAL A 291 -1.82 8.49 4.42
N VAL A 292 -2.07 7.43 3.63
CA VAL A 292 -2.08 6.05 4.15
C VAL A 292 -0.72 5.65 4.71
N CYS A 293 0.39 5.95 4.01
CA CYS A 293 1.75 5.69 4.51
C CYS A 293 2.04 6.40 5.83
N LEU A 294 1.63 7.66 5.98
CA LEU A 294 1.85 8.42 7.22
C LEU A 294 1.08 7.81 8.40
N LEU A 295 -0.17 7.39 8.18
CA LEU A 295 -0.97 6.73 9.20
C LEU A 295 -0.38 5.38 9.62
N LEU A 296 0.06 4.58 8.64
CA LEU A 296 0.68 3.28 8.91
C LEU A 296 2.02 3.43 9.63
N LEU A 297 2.90 4.34 9.18
CA LEU A 297 4.18 4.61 9.84
C LEU A 297 4.01 5.12 11.27
N PHE A 298 2.99 5.95 11.53
CA PHE A 298 2.66 6.38 12.88
C PHE A 298 2.27 5.18 13.77
N ALA A 299 1.39 4.30 13.27
CA ALA A 299 1.04 3.06 13.96
C ALA A 299 2.28 2.16 14.19
N THR A 300 3.16 2.06 13.19
CA THR A 300 4.41 1.29 13.27
C THR A 300 5.33 1.82 14.37
N ILE A 301 5.49 3.14 14.50
CA ILE A 301 6.27 3.74 15.60
C ILE A 301 5.67 3.40 16.97
N VAL A 302 4.35 3.50 17.13
CA VAL A 302 3.65 3.19 18.39
C VAL A 302 3.85 1.73 18.78
N GLU A 303 3.69 0.80 17.85
CA GLU A 303 3.88 -0.63 18.11
C GLU A 303 5.36 -0.99 18.33
N THR A 304 6.28 -0.32 17.65
CA THR A 304 7.73 -0.45 17.88
C THR A 304 8.12 0.01 19.28
N TYR A 305 7.55 1.11 19.75
CA TYR A 305 7.77 1.60 21.11
C TYR A 305 7.26 0.60 22.16
N LYS A 306 6.06 0.03 21.96
CA LYS A 306 5.53 -1.04 22.83
C LYS A 306 6.45 -2.27 22.80
N ALA A 307 6.93 -2.67 21.63
CA ALA A 307 7.86 -3.79 21.49
C ALA A 307 9.15 -3.55 22.28
N LEU A 308 9.74 -2.35 22.20
CA LEU A 308 10.95 -1.98 22.93
C LEU A 308 10.76 -2.09 24.45
N ARG A 309 9.60 -1.68 24.98
CA ARG A 309 9.29 -1.80 26.42
C ARG A 309 9.15 -3.25 26.88
N ASN A 310 8.81 -4.15 25.96
CA ASN A 310 8.63 -5.57 26.24
C ASN A 310 9.94 -6.39 26.18
N PHE A 311 11.07 -5.77 25.82
CA PHE A 311 12.35 -6.46 25.70
C PHE A 311 12.89 -6.96 27.05
N GLY A 312 13.51 -8.15 27.02
CA GLY A 312 14.05 -8.80 28.23
C GLY A 312 12.99 -9.47 29.12
N GLN A 313 11.72 -9.49 28.71
CA GLN A 313 10.63 -10.08 29.48
C GLN A 313 10.35 -11.55 29.11
N GLY A 314 11.28 -12.22 28.42
CA GLY A 314 11.19 -13.65 28.08
C GLY A 314 10.53 -13.98 26.74
N LEU A 315 10.10 -12.97 25.96
CA LEU A 315 9.45 -13.17 24.65
C LEU A 315 10.34 -13.98 23.69
N LYS A 316 11.63 -13.62 23.55
CA LYS A 316 12.61 -14.36 22.75
C LYS A 316 12.79 -15.82 23.16
N GLN A 317 12.75 -16.14 24.45
CA GLN A 317 12.88 -17.52 24.93
C GLN A 317 11.65 -18.35 24.55
N HIS A 318 10.46 -17.76 24.60
CA HIS A 318 9.23 -18.43 24.19
C HIS A 318 9.14 -18.59 22.66
N ILE A 319 9.56 -17.57 21.90
CA ILE A 319 9.60 -17.58 20.43
C ILE A 319 10.64 -18.58 19.89
N ASN A 320 11.77 -18.76 20.58
CA ASN A 320 12.76 -19.77 20.16
C ASN A 320 12.40 -21.19 20.59
N ARG A 321 11.66 -21.36 21.71
CA ARG A 321 11.17 -22.65 22.19
C ARG A 321 9.94 -23.17 21.45
N THR A 322 9.14 -22.28 20.89
CA THR A 322 8.05 -22.69 20.00
C THR A 322 8.61 -22.53 18.61
N ALA A 323 8.74 -23.56 17.78
CA ALA A 323 9.34 -23.41 16.46
C ALA A 323 8.57 -22.32 15.66
N VAL A 324 9.04 -21.07 15.65
CA VAL A 324 8.37 -19.98 14.94
C VAL A 324 8.88 -19.97 13.51
N ASN A 325 7.97 -20.07 12.54
CA ASN A 325 8.29 -19.98 11.12
C ASN A 325 8.93 -18.62 10.81
N TRP A 326 9.69 -18.53 9.71
CA TRP A 326 10.34 -17.29 9.24
C TRP A 326 9.39 -16.08 9.14
N ASN A 327 8.09 -16.33 8.98
CA ASN A 327 7.04 -15.33 8.85
C ASN A 327 6.57 -14.78 10.21
N GLY A 328 7.18 -15.20 11.32
CA GLY A 328 6.81 -14.82 12.69
C GLY A 328 5.64 -15.62 13.27
N ALA A 329 5.08 -16.57 12.54
CA ALA A 329 3.98 -17.41 13.01
C ALA A 329 4.48 -18.61 13.82
N VAL A 330 3.79 -18.94 14.91
CA VAL A 330 4.09 -20.11 15.74
C VAL A 330 3.74 -21.39 14.97
N ASN A 331 4.70 -22.28 14.75
CA ASN A 331 4.46 -23.60 14.17
C ASN A 331 3.73 -24.46 15.20
N LEU A 332 2.47 -24.77 14.89
CA LEU A 332 1.57 -25.53 15.75
C LEU A 332 1.77 -27.04 15.65
N GLU A 333 2.52 -27.47 14.63
CA GLU A 333 2.78 -28.87 14.31
C GLU A 333 4.16 -29.30 14.77
N SER A 334 4.90 -28.44 15.49
CA SER A 334 6.19 -28.85 16.03
C SER A 334 5.99 -29.94 17.08
N PRO A 335 6.89 -30.94 17.15
CA PRO A 335 6.82 -32.02 18.13
C PRO A 335 6.73 -31.50 19.57
N GLU A 336 7.40 -30.38 19.86
CA GLU A 336 7.38 -29.72 21.17
C GLU A 336 6.02 -29.06 21.48
N ALA A 337 5.34 -28.51 20.47
CA ALA A 337 3.98 -27.99 20.63
C ALA A 337 2.99 -29.13 20.90
N GLN A 338 3.10 -30.27 20.20
CA GLN A 338 2.31 -31.47 20.47
C GLN A 338 2.57 -32.05 21.87
N LYS A 339 3.84 -32.11 22.30
CA LYS A 339 4.25 -32.66 23.62
C LYS A 339 3.72 -31.86 24.81
N ARG A 340 3.36 -30.58 24.63
CA ARG A 340 2.71 -29.76 25.65
C ARG A 340 1.24 -30.14 25.88
N TRP A 341 0.62 -30.85 24.93
CA TRP A 341 -0.79 -31.26 24.97
C TRP A 341 -0.98 -32.78 25.12
N SER A 342 0.08 -33.58 24.98
CA SER A 342 0.06 -34.97 25.42
C SER A 342 0.02 -34.98 26.95
N ILE A 343 -1.03 -35.57 27.51
CA ILE A 343 -1.10 -35.92 28.92
C ILE A 343 -0.25 -37.19 29.07
N ASP A 344 1.07 -37.02 29.09
CA ASP A 344 2.04 -38.08 29.40
C ASP A 344 3.03 -37.56 30.44
#